data_AF-A0A920BIA4-F1
#
_entry.id   AF-A0A920BIA4-F1
#
_cell.length_a   1.000
_cell.length_b   1.000
_cell.length_c   1.000
_cell.angle_alpha   90.00
_cell.angle_beta   90.00
_cell.angle_gamma   90.00
#
_symmetry.space_group_name_H-M   'P 1'
#
loop_
_entity.id
_entity.type
_entity.pdbx_description
1 polymer ?
#
loop_
_entity_poly.entity_id
_entity_poly.type
_entity_poly.pdbx_seq_one_letter_code
_entity_poly.pdbx_strand_id
1 'polypeptide(L)'
;MVSITYFMACQLLAIGGCLKLLNPQLSHDAWKKLNLPSSLILVRSVGFLEFVTAICGMFIAGKFLPIVVAVWFAIFSILTWYILRLPVPLPCGCFGKSEVPTTRSHLLMNFALMIASLGAIGVDGLAEQVTSRSWWGVGYLVVLLMGSLLIYAVLTLDFAFRLRSGSTRSISKRTPKPFPLLGVSPTASANAS
;
A
#
# COMPACT_ATOMS: atom_id res chain seq x y z
N MET A 1 13.78 -5.94 -19.37
CA MET A 1 13.66 -6.00 -17.89
C MET A 1 12.96 -4.76 -17.37
N VAL A 2 13.50 -3.56 -17.64
CA VAL A 2 12.94 -2.29 -17.13
C VAL A 2 11.53 -1.98 -17.65
N SER A 3 11.26 -2.30 -18.93
CA SER A 3 9.91 -2.17 -19.53
C SER A 3 8.85 -2.98 -18.79
N ILE A 4 9.17 -4.21 -18.39
CA ILE A 4 8.25 -5.12 -17.68
C ILE A 4 7.85 -4.50 -16.34
N THR A 5 8.84 -4.11 -15.55
CA THR A 5 8.62 -3.49 -14.24
C THR A 5 7.87 -2.17 -14.33
N TYR A 6 8.09 -1.39 -15.40
CA TYR A 6 7.32 -0.17 -15.66
C TYR A 6 5.84 -0.47 -15.92
N PHE A 7 5.51 -1.45 -16.77
CA PHE A 7 4.10 -1.81 -16.99
C PHE A 7 3.43 -2.40 -15.75
N MET A 8 4.18 -3.15 -14.92
CA MET A 8 3.68 -3.56 -13.60
C MET A 8 3.40 -2.33 -12.72
N ALA A 9 4.28 -1.32 -12.73
CA ALA A 9 4.08 -0.06 -12.02
C ALA A 9 2.81 0.67 -12.50
N CYS A 10 2.61 0.77 -13.82
CA CYS A 10 1.39 1.34 -14.40
C CYS A 10 0.14 0.57 -13.98
N GLN A 11 0.16 -0.76 -13.99
CA GLN A 11 -1.00 -1.56 -13.55
C GLN A 11 -1.32 -1.32 -12.08
N LEU A 12 -0.31 -1.29 -11.21
CA LEU A 12 -0.50 -1.00 -9.78
C LEU A 12 -1.04 0.43 -9.57
N LEU A 13 -0.55 1.41 -10.34
CA LEU A 13 -1.04 2.79 -10.30
C LEU A 13 -2.50 2.87 -10.79
N ALA A 14 -2.86 2.15 -11.84
CA ALA A 14 -4.24 2.06 -12.33
C ALA A 14 -5.18 1.42 -11.30
N ILE A 15 -4.75 0.32 -10.66
CA ILE A 15 -5.51 -0.35 -9.60
C ILE A 15 -5.70 0.61 -8.41
N GLY A 16 -4.64 1.29 -7.97
CA GLY A 16 -4.71 2.29 -6.89
C GLY A 16 -5.66 3.44 -7.20
N GLY A 17 -5.56 4.00 -8.41
CA GLY A 17 -6.45 5.07 -8.88
C GLY A 17 -7.91 4.63 -8.96
N CYS A 18 -8.17 3.45 -9.54
CA CYS A 18 -9.51 2.88 -9.63
C CYS A 18 -10.12 2.64 -8.24
N LEU A 19 -9.35 2.09 -7.30
CA LEU A 19 -9.82 1.88 -5.94
C LEU A 19 -10.15 3.20 -5.21
N LYS A 20 -9.39 4.27 -5.44
CA LYS A 20 -9.70 5.62 -4.93
C LYS A 20 -10.96 6.22 -5.55
N LEU A 21 -11.25 5.92 -6.81
CA LEU A 21 -12.49 6.35 -7.47
C LEU A 21 -13.71 5.60 -6.93
N LEU A 22 -13.59 4.29 -6.74
CA LEU A 22 -14.66 3.42 -6.27
C LEU A 22 -14.95 3.61 -4.76
N ASN A 23 -13.90 3.68 -3.93
CA ASN A 23 -14.01 3.77 -2.47
C ASN A 23 -13.14 4.91 -1.90
N PRO A 24 -13.47 6.19 -2.15
CA PRO A 24 -12.67 7.33 -1.71
C PRO A 24 -12.61 7.51 -0.18
N GLN A 25 -13.56 6.94 0.56
CA GLN A 25 -13.68 7.09 2.02
C GLN A 25 -12.46 6.57 2.77
N LEU A 26 -11.87 5.46 2.32
CA LEU A 26 -10.70 4.86 2.98
C LEU A 26 -9.45 5.75 2.86
N SER A 27 -9.26 6.37 1.70
CA SER A 27 -8.17 7.33 1.49
C SER A 27 -8.45 8.66 2.20
N HIS A 28 -9.71 9.11 2.23
CA HIS A 28 -10.13 10.28 3.02
C HIS A 28 -9.77 10.11 4.50
N ASP A 29 -10.13 8.98 5.11
CA ASP A 29 -9.90 8.73 6.53
C ASP A 29 -8.41 8.58 6.85
N ALA A 30 -7.64 7.96 5.96
CA ALA A 30 -6.18 7.92 6.06
C ALA A 30 -5.57 9.33 6.00
N TRP A 31 -6.00 10.15 5.03
CA TRP A 31 -5.49 11.51 4.84
C TRP A 31 -5.87 12.42 6.01
N LYS A 32 -7.08 12.27 6.55
CA LYS A 32 -7.54 13.00 7.74
C LYS A 32 -6.67 12.66 8.97
N LYS A 33 -6.32 11.39 9.17
CA LYS A 33 -5.39 10.96 10.24
C LYS A 33 -3.97 11.49 10.05
N LEU A 34 -3.58 11.76 8.81
CA LEU A 34 -2.26 12.31 8.46
C LEU A 34 -2.24 13.85 8.37
N ASN A 35 -3.34 14.52 8.75
CA ASN A 35 -3.52 15.97 8.61
C ASN A 35 -3.30 16.48 7.17
N LEU A 36 -3.57 15.65 6.17
CA LEU A 36 -3.56 16.02 4.76
C LEU A 36 -4.95 16.54 4.33
N PRO A 37 -5.03 17.36 3.27
CA PRO A 37 -6.30 17.86 2.76
C PRO A 37 -7.17 16.68 2.31
N SER A 38 -8.19 16.36 3.11
CA SER A 38 -8.88 15.07 3.04
C SER A 38 -10.19 15.11 2.26
N SER A 39 -10.53 16.20 1.56
CA SER A 39 -11.84 16.27 0.90
C SER A 39 -12.06 15.13 -0.10
N LEU A 40 -13.26 14.56 -0.13
CA LEU A 40 -13.60 13.43 -1.01
C LEU A 40 -13.39 13.78 -2.50
N ILE A 41 -13.58 15.04 -2.86
CA ILE A 41 -13.34 15.55 -4.22
C ILE A 41 -11.85 15.46 -4.55
N LEU A 42 -10.97 15.90 -3.65
CA LEU A 42 -9.52 15.81 -3.86
C LEU A 42 -9.06 14.36 -4.01
N VAL A 43 -9.53 13.46 -3.15
CA VAL A 43 -9.19 12.03 -3.23
C VAL A 43 -9.60 11.44 -4.58
N ARG A 44 -10.81 11.77 -5.07
CA ARG A 44 -11.29 11.32 -6.38
C ARG A 44 -10.49 11.92 -7.52
N SER A 45 -10.18 13.22 -7.46
CA SER A 45 -9.34 13.88 -8.47
C SER A 45 -7.95 13.26 -8.55
N VAL A 46 -7.33 12.96 -7.41
CA VAL A 46 -6.04 12.24 -7.36
C VAL A 46 -6.18 10.84 -7.93
N GLY A 47 -7.21 10.07 -7.53
CA GLY A 47 -7.46 8.74 -8.09
C GLY A 47 -7.68 8.75 -9.61
N PHE A 48 -8.38 9.77 -10.13
CA PHE A 48 -8.55 9.97 -11.56
C PHE A 48 -7.23 10.26 -12.26
N LEU A 49 -6.41 11.16 -11.73
CA LEU A 49 -5.11 11.49 -12.30
C LEU A 49 -4.18 10.28 -12.31
N GLU A 50 -4.14 9.50 -11.24
CA GLU A 50 -3.36 8.25 -11.17
C GLU A 50 -3.82 7.25 -12.24
N PHE A 51 -5.14 7.05 -12.36
CA PHE A 51 -5.72 6.13 -13.34
C PHE A 51 -5.41 6.59 -14.78
N VAL A 52 -5.68 7.84 -15.11
CA VAL A 52 -5.42 8.39 -16.46
C VAL A 52 -3.94 8.34 -16.79
N THR A 53 -3.06 8.71 -15.85
CA THR A 53 -1.60 8.65 -16.05
C THR A 53 -1.15 7.22 -16.31
N ALA A 54 -1.69 6.24 -15.58
CA ALA A 54 -1.37 4.84 -15.76
C ALA A 54 -1.79 4.31 -17.14
N ILE A 55 -3.02 4.61 -17.57
CA ILE A 55 -3.54 4.21 -18.89
C ILE A 55 -2.72 4.86 -20.00
N CYS A 56 -2.49 6.17 -19.94
CA CYS A 56 -1.65 6.87 -20.91
C CYS A 56 -0.22 6.30 -20.94
N GLY A 57 0.36 6.00 -19.77
CA GLY A 57 1.70 5.41 -19.63
C GLY A 57 1.81 4.04 -20.28
N MET A 58 0.74 3.22 -20.21
CA MET A 58 0.71 1.92 -20.88
C MET A 58 0.65 2.04 -22.41
N PHE A 59 -0.19 2.93 -22.95
CA PHE A 59 -0.42 2.99 -24.39
C PHE A 59 0.60 3.83 -25.15
N ILE A 60 0.94 5.01 -24.65
CA ILE A 60 1.81 5.97 -25.34
C ILE A 60 3.27 5.69 -24.99
N ALA A 61 3.56 5.39 -23.72
CA ALA A 61 4.90 5.34 -23.15
C ALA A 61 5.79 6.52 -23.65
N GLY A 62 7.10 6.34 -23.82
CA GLY A 62 8.00 7.36 -24.35
C GLY A 62 8.84 8.09 -23.30
N LYS A 63 9.19 9.36 -23.54
CA LYS A 63 10.17 10.08 -22.68
C LYS A 63 9.54 10.74 -21.45
N PHE A 64 8.29 11.20 -21.56
CA PHE A 64 7.65 12.03 -20.54
C PHE A 64 6.84 11.21 -19.53
N LEU A 65 6.01 10.27 -19.99
CA LEU A 65 5.10 9.53 -19.08
C LEU A 65 5.81 8.66 -18.05
N PRO A 66 6.95 8.00 -18.34
CA PRO A 66 7.69 7.28 -17.30
C PRO A 66 8.17 8.19 -16.17
N ILE A 67 8.48 9.46 -16.45
CA ILE A 67 8.84 10.46 -15.43
C ILE A 67 7.61 10.77 -14.56
N VAL A 68 6.44 10.97 -15.16
CA VAL A 68 5.20 11.25 -14.40
C VAL A 68 4.83 10.07 -13.50
N VAL A 69 4.93 8.83 -14.00
CA VAL A 69 4.72 7.62 -13.20
C VAL A 69 5.75 7.53 -12.07
N ALA A 70 7.03 7.83 -12.33
CA ALA A 70 8.06 7.88 -11.29
C ALA A 70 7.73 8.91 -10.20
N VAL A 71 7.21 10.09 -10.57
CA VAL A 71 6.79 11.12 -9.60
C VAL A 71 5.68 10.60 -8.69
N TRP A 72 4.68 9.88 -9.22
CA TRP A 72 3.65 9.25 -8.39
C TRP A 72 4.24 8.29 -7.36
N PHE A 73 5.12 7.38 -7.80
CA PHE A 73 5.79 6.44 -6.90
C PHE A 73 6.76 7.12 -5.93
N ALA A 74 7.36 8.25 -6.30
CA ALA A 74 8.14 9.09 -5.39
C ALA A 74 7.26 9.68 -4.28
N ILE A 75 6.10 10.24 -4.63
CA ILE A 75 5.12 10.75 -3.67
C ILE A 75 4.68 9.63 -2.71
N PHE A 76 4.35 8.44 -3.24
CA PHE A 76 4.00 7.29 -2.40
C PHE A 76 5.15 6.84 -1.51
N SER A 77 6.39 6.88 -2.00
CA SER A 77 7.59 6.55 -1.21
C SER A 77 7.78 7.54 -0.07
N ILE A 78 7.67 8.85 -0.33
CA ILE A 78 7.80 9.89 0.70
C ILE A 78 6.69 9.73 1.75
N LEU A 79 5.45 9.52 1.32
CA LEU A 79 4.32 9.35 2.23
C LEU A 79 4.48 8.10 3.10
N THR A 80 4.85 6.96 2.50
CA THR A 80 5.09 5.72 3.26
C THR A 80 6.27 5.85 4.22
N TRP A 81 7.35 6.52 3.83
CA TRP A 81 8.48 6.82 4.71
C TRP A 81 8.09 7.71 5.90
N TYR A 82 7.28 8.75 5.66
CA TYR A 82 6.76 9.61 6.71
C TYR A 82 5.90 8.83 7.71
N ILE A 83 4.98 8.00 7.22
CA ILE A 83 4.10 7.17 8.06
C ILE A 83 4.90 6.18 8.91
N LEU A 84 5.96 5.58 8.36
CA LEU A 84 6.82 4.65 9.10
C LEU A 84 7.58 5.30 10.26
N ARG A 85 7.69 6.63 10.29
CA ARG A 85 8.29 7.39 11.40
C ARG A 85 7.29 7.82 12.46
N LEU A 86 5.99 7.65 12.21
CA LEU A 86 4.97 7.97 13.20
C LEU A 86 4.95 6.91 14.32
N PRO A 87 4.68 7.33 15.57
CA PRO A 87 4.64 6.40 16.71
C PRO A 87 3.46 5.43 16.65
N VAL A 88 2.44 5.73 15.84
CA VAL A 88 1.23 4.92 15.67
C VAL A 88 1.19 4.36 14.25
N PRO A 89 1.00 3.04 14.07
CA PRO A 89 0.88 2.45 12.75
C PRO A 89 -0.40 2.94 12.06
N LEU A 90 -0.24 3.70 10.98
CA LEU A 90 -1.34 4.26 10.19
C LEU A 90 -1.39 3.63 8.78
N PRO A 91 -2.60 3.50 8.20
CA PRO A 91 -2.74 3.14 6.80
C PRO A 91 -2.33 4.33 5.92
N CYS A 92 -1.62 4.06 4.82
CA CYS A 92 -1.20 5.10 3.87
C CYS A 92 -2.31 5.56 2.91
N GLY A 93 -3.38 4.77 2.75
CA GLY A 93 -4.46 5.10 1.82
C GLY A 93 -4.07 5.10 0.33
N CYS A 94 -2.82 4.76 -0.02
CA CYS A 94 -2.31 4.83 -1.40
C CYS A 94 -3.05 3.91 -2.38
N PHE A 95 -3.53 2.76 -1.92
CA PHE A 95 -4.26 1.78 -2.74
C PHE A 95 -5.78 1.76 -2.49
N GLY A 96 -6.35 2.75 -1.78
CA GLY A 96 -7.81 2.88 -1.62
C GLY A 96 -8.57 1.71 -0.97
N LYS A 97 -7.89 0.67 -0.44
CA LYS A 97 -8.55 -0.54 0.11
C LYS A 97 -7.89 -1.10 1.38
N SER A 98 -6.72 -0.62 1.75
CA SER A 98 -5.90 -1.27 2.77
C SER A 98 -6.02 -0.57 4.12
N GLU A 99 -6.82 -1.13 5.03
CA GLU A 99 -6.70 -0.88 6.48
C GLU A 99 -5.38 -1.45 7.05
N VAL A 100 -4.62 -2.16 6.22
CA VAL A 100 -3.32 -2.73 6.57
C VAL A 100 -2.34 -1.60 6.89
N PRO A 101 -1.66 -1.64 8.05
CA PRO A 101 -0.68 -0.63 8.41
C PRO A 101 0.53 -0.66 7.47
N THR A 102 1.07 0.52 7.20
CA THR A 102 2.19 0.70 6.26
C THR A 102 3.46 -0.02 6.75
N THR A 103 4.10 -0.80 5.89
CA THR A 103 5.30 -1.59 6.20
C THR A 103 6.55 -1.07 5.47
N ARG A 104 7.74 -1.51 5.92
CA ARG A 104 9.01 -1.22 5.22
C ARG A 104 9.08 -1.85 3.83
N SER A 105 8.44 -3.01 3.61
CA SER A 105 8.35 -3.65 2.30
C SER A 105 7.56 -2.80 1.31
N HIS A 106 6.53 -2.09 1.77
CA HIS A 106 5.77 -1.15 0.93
C HIS A 106 6.63 0.04 0.48
N LEU A 107 7.42 0.62 1.39
CA LEU A 107 8.37 1.69 1.05
C LEU A 107 9.39 1.21 0.01
N LEU A 108 10.00 0.03 0.23
CA LEU A 108 11.00 -0.52 -0.68
C LEU A 108 10.42 -0.79 -2.07
N MET A 109 9.19 -1.30 -2.14
CA MET A 109 8.50 -1.57 -3.40
C MET A 109 8.20 -0.27 -4.16
N ASN A 110 7.64 0.75 -3.51
CA ASN A 110 7.38 2.04 -4.15
C ASN A 110 8.68 2.67 -4.68
N PHE A 111 9.77 2.57 -3.92
CA PHE A 111 11.07 3.09 -4.33
C PHE A 111 11.66 2.32 -5.52
N ALA A 112 11.54 0.98 -5.52
CA ALA A 112 11.95 0.15 -6.64
C ALA A 112 11.16 0.46 -7.92
N LEU A 113 9.83 0.64 -7.81
CA LEU A 113 8.96 1.00 -8.92
C LEU A 113 9.24 2.42 -9.45
N MET A 114 9.60 3.35 -8.57
CA MET A 114 10.07 4.69 -8.95
C MET A 114 11.35 4.58 -9.81
N ILE A 115 12.37 3.85 -9.36
CA ILE A 115 13.62 3.66 -10.11
C ILE A 115 13.35 2.95 -11.44
N ALA A 116 12.53 1.90 -11.43
CA ALA A 116 12.16 1.17 -12.64
C ALA A 116 11.45 2.07 -13.66
N SER A 117 10.59 2.98 -13.19
CA SER A 117 9.90 3.94 -14.06
C SER A 117 10.87 4.97 -14.66
N LEU A 118 11.84 5.47 -13.90
CA LEU A 118 12.90 6.34 -14.45
C LEU A 118 13.78 5.61 -15.47
N GLY A 119 14.08 4.33 -15.24
CA GLY A 119 14.84 3.53 -16.21
C GLY A 119 14.07 3.21 -17.49
N ALA A 120 12.75 3.40 -17.51
CA ALA A 120 11.90 3.16 -18.67
C ALA A 120 11.74 4.38 -19.59
N ILE A 121 12.48 5.47 -19.34
CA ILE A 121 12.48 6.65 -20.21
C ILE A 121 12.94 6.24 -21.63
N GLY A 122 12.08 6.51 -22.63
CA GLY A 122 12.36 6.17 -24.02
C GLY A 122 11.97 4.75 -24.41
N VAL A 123 11.25 4.02 -23.55
CA VAL A 123 10.65 2.73 -23.87
C VAL A 123 9.36 2.93 -24.67
N ASP A 124 9.17 2.08 -25.68
CA ASP A 124 7.98 2.08 -26.54
C ASP A 124 6.72 1.55 -25.83
N GLY A 125 5.57 1.96 -26.34
CA GLY A 125 4.25 1.62 -25.79
C GLY A 125 3.99 0.12 -25.70
N LEU A 126 3.05 -0.26 -24.83
CA LEU A 126 2.67 -1.66 -24.64
C LEU A 126 2.20 -2.31 -25.94
N ALA A 127 1.44 -1.57 -26.76
CA ALA A 127 0.93 -2.07 -28.04
C ALA A 127 2.08 -2.50 -28.96
N GLU A 128 3.12 -1.68 -29.07
CA GLU A 128 4.29 -1.93 -29.92
C GLU A 128 5.15 -3.10 -29.40
N GLN A 129 5.26 -3.25 -28.08
CA GLN A 129 5.94 -4.39 -27.47
C GLN A 129 5.17 -5.72 -27.61
N VAL A 130 3.84 -5.66 -27.65
CA VAL A 130 3.00 -6.85 -27.82
C VAL A 130 2.96 -7.26 -29.29
N THR A 131 2.80 -6.33 -30.22
CA THR A 131 2.74 -6.61 -31.66
C THR A 131 4.07 -7.11 -32.21
N SER A 132 5.20 -6.58 -31.71
CA SER A 132 6.54 -7.05 -32.07
C SER A 132 6.84 -8.49 -31.61
N ARG A 133 6.06 -9.06 -30.68
CA ARG A 133 6.31 -10.37 -30.06
C ARG A 133 5.43 -11.53 -30.55
N SER A 134 4.56 -11.32 -31.54
CA SER A 134 3.70 -12.36 -32.14
C SER A 134 3.06 -13.27 -31.05
N TRP A 135 3.15 -14.61 -31.15
CA TRP A 135 2.56 -15.58 -30.20
C TRP A 135 3.04 -15.43 -28.74
N TRP A 136 4.23 -14.84 -28.51
CA TRP A 136 4.78 -14.62 -27.17
C TRP A 136 4.20 -13.38 -26.48
N GLY A 137 3.41 -12.56 -27.19
CA GLY A 137 2.72 -11.40 -26.64
C GLY A 137 1.70 -11.77 -25.55
N VAL A 138 0.98 -12.89 -25.71
CA VAL A 138 0.04 -13.38 -24.69
C VAL A 138 0.79 -13.79 -23.42
N GLY A 139 1.90 -14.54 -23.56
CA GLY A 139 2.76 -14.89 -22.42
C GLY A 139 3.32 -13.67 -21.72
N TYR A 140 3.70 -12.63 -22.47
CA TYR A 140 4.14 -11.35 -21.92
C TYR A 140 3.05 -10.66 -21.07
N LEU A 141 1.82 -10.61 -21.58
CA LEU A 141 0.68 -10.06 -20.84
C LEU A 141 0.37 -10.86 -19.56
N VAL A 142 0.43 -12.20 -19.63
CA VAL A 142 0.25 -13.07 -18.45
C VAL A 142 1.31 -12.79 -17.40
N VAL A 143 2.58 -12.64 -17.79
CA VAL A 143 3.68 -12.31 -16.85
C VAL A 143 3.45 -10.93 -16.21
N LEU A 144 2.99 -9.94 -16.97
CA LEU A 144 2.69 -8.61 -16.44
C LEU A 144 1.54 -8.65 -15.42
N LEU A 145 0.42 -9.29 -15.78
CA LEU A 145 -0.73 -9.44 -14.90
C LEU A 145 -0.38 -10.23 -13.65
N MET A 146 0.32 -11.35 -13.80
CA MET A 146 0.71 -12.19 -12.67
C MET A 146 1.72 -11.52 -11.77
N GLY A 147 2.68 -10.78 -12.34
CA GLY A 147 3.62 -9.98 -11.56
C GLY A 147 2.95 -8.87 -10.76
N SER A 148 2.02 -8.13 -11.37
CA SER A 148 1.22 -7.10 -10.70
C SER A 148 0.37 -7.69 -9.57
N LEU A 149 -0.34 -8.80 -9.85
CA LEU A 149 -1.13 -9.53 -8.86
C LEU A 149 -0.26 -10.07 -7.72
N LEU A 150 0.93 -10.60 -8.03
CA LEU A 150 1.88 -11.09 -7.02
C LEU A 150 2.39 -9.94 -6.14
N ILE A 151 2.76 -8.80 -6.72
CA ILE A 151 3.19 -7.61 -5.97
C ILE A 151 2.05 -7.13 -5.06
N TYR A 152 0.84 -7.02 -5.59
CA TYR A 152 -0.34 -6.63 -4.82
C TYR A 152 -0.63 -7.62 -3.68
N ALA A 153 -0.54 -8.92 -3.96
CA ALA A 153 -0.71 -9.97 -2.97
C ALA A 153 0.38 -9.91 -1.89
N VAL A 154 1.65 -9.74 -2.25
CA VAL A 154 2.76 -9.60 -1.28
C VAL A 154 2.53 -8.38 -0.39
N LEU A 155 2.19 -7.22 -0.96
CA LEU A 155 1.91 -6.00 -0.19
C LEU A 155 0.71 -6.16 0.76
N THR A 156 -0.27 -6.98 0.38
CA THR A 156 -1.47 -7.25 1.18
C THR A 156 -1.25 -8.36 2.23
N LEU A 157 -0.46 -9.40 1.90
CA LEU A 157 -0.28 -10.63 2.69
C LEU A 157 0.93 -10.60 3.63
N ASP A 158 1.97 -9.81 3.35
CA ASP A 158 3.15 -9.68 4.24
C ASP A 158 2.74 -9.22 5.66
N PHE A 159 1.58 -8.56 5.79
CA PHE A 159 0.96 -8.28 7.08
C PHE A 159 0.26 -9.48 7.72
N ALA A 160 -0.51 -10.26 6.96
CA ALA A 160 -1.20 -11.45 7.47
C ALA A 160 -0.20 -12.47 8.05
N PHE A 161 0.96 -12.63 7.41
CA PHE A 161 2.03 -13.49 7.91
C PHE A 161 2.74 -12.93 9.16
N ARG A 162 2.92 -11.60 9.27
CA ARG A 162 3.55 -10.99 10.46
C ARG A 162 2.66 -11.05 11.71
N LEU A 163 1.35 -10.92 11.56
CA LEU A 163 0.40 -11.17 12.67
C LEU A 163 0.50 -12.61 13.17
N ARG A 164 0.60 -13.58 12.26
CA ARG A 164 0.74 -15.00 12.61
C ARG A 164 2.06 -15.30 13.32
N SER A 165 3.16 -14.69 12.88
CA SER A 165 4.49 -14.86 13.49
C SER A 165 4.59 -14.21 14.88
N GLY A 166 3.96 -13.05 15.10
CA GLY A 166 3.96 -12.34 16.39
C GLY A 166 3.21 -13.07 17.52
N SER A 167 2.16 -13.83 17.18
CA SER A 167 1.39 -14.62 18.15
C SER A 167 2.25 -15.69 18.86
N THR A 168 3.17 -16.32 18.13
CA THR A 168 4.10 -17.33 18.66
C THR A 168 5.08 -16.77 19.69
N ARG A 169 5.38 -15.46 19.66
CA ARG A 169 6.37 -14.84 20.56
C ARG A 169 5.74 -14.27 21.84
N SER A 170 4.42 -14.11 21.88
CA SER A 170 3.69 -13.50 23.01
C SER A 170 3.21 -14.52 24.06
N ILE A 171 3.17 -15.82 23.75
CA ILE A 171 2.66 -16.85 24.68
C ILE A 171 3.73 -17.33 25.68
N SER A 172 5.01 -16.96 25.50
CA SER A 172 6.10 -17.42 26.38
C SER A 172 6.41 -16.52 27.59
N LYS A 173 5.77 -15.35 27.76
CA LYS A 173 6.15 -14.38 28.82
C LYS A 173 5.05 -13.97 29.80
N ARG A 174 3.97 -14.76 29.93
CA ARG A 174 2.90 -14.45 30.89
C ARG A 174 2.65 -15.62 31.84
N THR A 175 3.63 -15.90 32.71
CA THR A 175 3.35 -16.59 33.97
C THR A 175 2.57 -15.62 34.88
N PRO A 176 1.31 -15.90 35.24
CA PRO A 176 0.61 -15.09 36.21
C PRO A 176 1.25 -15.26 37.59
N LYS A 177 1.66 -14.15 38.23
CA LYS A 177 1.99 -14.15 39.65
C LYS A 177 0.70 -14.41 40.45
N PRO A 178 0.70 -15.29 41.47
CA PRO A 178 -0.46 -15.48 42.33
C PRO A 178 -0.73 -14.19 43.11
N PHE A 179 -1.98 -13.74 43.05
CA PHE A 179 -2.52 -12.60 43.79
C PHE A 179 -2.58 -12.97 45.30
N PRO A 180 -2.10 -12.13 46.22
CA PRO A 180 -2.35 -12.33 47.64
C PRO A 180 -3.82 -12.01 47.94
N LEU A 181 -4.52 -12.98 48.53
CA LEU A 181 -5.89 -12.88 49.02
C LEU A 181 -5.97 -11.78 50.09
N LEU A 182 -6.74 -10.73 49.81
CA LEU A 182 -7.14 -9.72 50.78
C LEU A 182 -7.99 -10.38 51.87
N GLY A 183 -7.47 -10.35 53.11
CA GLY A 183 -8.17 -10.77 54.31
C GLY A 183 -9.41 -9.92 54.54
N VAL A 184 -10.56 -10.57 54.56
CA VAL A 184 -11.83 -10.03 55.02
C VAL A 184 -11.85 -10.11 56.54
N SER A 185 -11.91 -8.97 57.23
CA SER A 185 -12.27 -8.92 58.66
C SER A 185 -13.73 -8.46 58.80
N PRO A 186 -14.54 -9.06 59.69
CA PRO A 186 -15.96 -8.74 59.82
C PRO A 186 -16.22 -7.57 60.79
N THR A 187 -17.15 -6.71 60.37
CA THR A 187 -18.19 -5.98 61.14
C THR A 187 -18.05 -5.88 62.67
N ALA A 188 -17.92 -4.64 63.17
CA ALA A 188 -18.46 -4.24 64.48
C ALA A 188 -18.94 -2.77 64.43
N SER A 189 -20.23 -2.59 64.18
CA SER A 189 -20.98 -1.35 64.41
C SER A 189 -22.04 -1.70 65.44
N ALA A 190 -21.85 -1.21 66.67
CA ALA A 190 -22.86 -1.26 67.72
C ALA A 190 -23.02 0.16 68.27
N ASN A 191 -24.07 0.83 67.79
CA ASN A 191 -24.69 1.97 68.44
C ASN A 191 -25.84 1.45 69.30
N ALA A 192 -25.83 1.74 70.60
CA ALA A 192 -27.04 1.89 71.41
C ALA A 192 -26.70 2.71 72.66
N SER A 193 -27.32 3.90 72.70
CA SER A 193 -27.91 4.61 73.87
C SER A 193 -27.41 4.27 75.28
#